data_AF-A0A432V6S8-F1
#
_entry.id   AF-A0A432V6S8-F1
#
_cell.length_a   1.000
_cell.length_b   1.000
_cell.length_c   1.000
_cell.angle_alpha   90.00
_cell.angle_beta   90.00
_cell.angle_gamma   90.00
#
_symmetry.space_group_name_H-M   'P 1'
#
loop_
_entity.id
_entity.type
_entity.pdbx_description
1 polymer ?
#
loop_
_entity_poly.entity_id
_entity_poly.type
_entity_poly.pdbx_seq_one_letter_code
_entity_poly.pdbx_strand_id
1 'polypeptide(L)'
;MRSIADMIDMRKPPLAPGADPDGWHLIDLDSHECRFPIGRDHRGTRFCSEAVSPALWRPGRTNGCYCSFHRAYLAGCPSVVEDAA
;
A
#
# COMPACT_ATOMS: atom_id res chain seq x y z
N MET A 1 -16.54 -8.72 -5.35
CA MET A 1 -16.65 -8.35 -3.93
C MET A 1 -15.46 -8.95 -3.21
N ARG A 2 -14.57 -8.15 -2.59
CA ARG A 2 -13.43 -8.64 -1.80
C ARG A 2 -13.92 -8.87 -0.37
N SER A 3 -13.58 -9.99 0.27
CA SER A 3 -13.99 -10.22 1.66
C SER A 3 -13.11 -9.45 2.64
N ILE A 4 -13.60 -9.19 3.85
CA ILE A 4 -12.79 -8.59 4.93
C ILE A 4 -11.58 -9.50 5.24
N ALA A 5 -11.78 -10.82 5.23
CA ALA A 5 -10.69 -11.78 5.38
C ALA A 5 -9.64 -11.63 4.28
N ASP A 6 -10.04 -11.44 3.02
CA ASP A 6 -9.11 -11.18 1.91
C ASP A 6 -8.34 -9.85 2.08
N MET A 7 -8.96 -8.84 2.69
CA MET A 7 -8.31 -7.56 2.98
C MET A 7 -7.30 -7.69 4.13
N ILE A 8 -7.65 -8.42 5.18
CA ILE A 8 -6.79 -8.70 6.33
C ILE A 8 -5.60 -9.58 5.92
N ASP A 9 -5.86 -10.63 5.14
CA ASP A 9 -4.83 -11.54 4.64
C ASP A 9 -4.11 -11.00 3.40
N MET A 10 -4.47 -9.81 2.92
CA MET A 10 -3.95 -9.19 1.70
C MET A 10 -4.00 -10.13 0.47
N ARG A 11 -5.00 -11.01 0.41
CA ARG A 11 -5.26 -11.88 -0.74
C ARG A 11 -5.98 -11.05 -1.80
N LYS A 12 -5.24 -10.56 -2.80
CA LYS A 12 -5.67 -9.61 -3.86
C LYS A 12 -5.53 -8.15 -3.45
N PRO A 13 -4.31 -7.69 -3.14
CA PRO A 13 -4.06 -6.27 -2.98
C PRO A 13 -4.42 -5.51 -4.28
N PRO A 14 -4.77 -4.22 -4.21
CA PRO A 14 -4.70 -3.37 -5.40
C PRO A 14 -3.22 -3.30 -5.83
N LEU A 15 -2.87 -3.81 -7.00
CA LEU A 15 -1.49 -3.74 -7.52
C LEU A 15 -1.38 -2.55 -8.46
N ALA A 16 -0.35 -1.73 -8.26
CA ALA A 16 -0.05 -0.66 -9.20
C ALA A 16 0.51 -1.27 -10.50
N PRO A 17 0.27 -0.68 -11.68
CA PRO A 17 0.69 -1.27 -12.96
C PRO A 17 2.20 -1.51 -13.10
N GLY A 18 3.05 -0.74 -12.43
CA GLY A 18 4.50 -0.91 -12.43
C GLY A 18 5.06 -1.69 -11.22
N ALA A 19 4.20 -2.03 -10.26
CA ALA A 19 4.64 -2.67 -9.02
C ALA A 19 5.02 -4.13 -9.25
N ASP A 20 6.01 -4.58 -8.49
CA ASP A 20 6.29 -6.01 -8.37
C ASP A 20 5.08 -6.71 -7.71
N PRO A 21 4.46 -7.71 -8.37
CA PRO A 21 3.31 -8.42 -7.82
C PRO A 21 3.64 -9.21 -6.55
N ASP A 22 4.90 -9.59 -6.35
CA ASP A 22 5.37 -10.23 -5.13
C ASP A 22 5.71 -9.21 -4.03
N GLY A 23 6.08 -7.99 -4.42
CA GLY A 23 6.42 -6.92 -3.50
C GLY A 23 7.71 -7.15 -2.73
N TRP A 24 8.12 -6.12 -1.99
CA TRP A 24 9.43 -6.05 -1.34
C TRP A 24 9.30 -5.86 0.16
N HIS A 25 10.25 -6.38 0.94
CA HIS A 25 10.29 -6.10 2.37
C HIS A 25 10.83 -4.70 2.64
N LEU A 26 10.46 -4.11 3.78
CA LEU A 26 10.86 -2.75 4.15
C LEU A 26 12.38 -2.54 4.14
N ILE A 27 13.16 -3.57 4.47
CA ILE A 27 14.63 -3.50 4.50
C ILE A 27 15.25 -3.43 3.11
N ASP A 28 14.54 -3.93 2.10
CA ASP A 28 14.99 -3.98 0.71
C ASP A 28 14.46 -2.79 -0.10
N LEU A 29 13.62 -1.94 0.50
CA LEU A 29 13.07 -0.76 -0.17
C LEU A 29 14.08 0.39 -0.20
N ASP A 30 14.17 1.06 -1.34
CA ASP A 30 14.87 2.32 -1.49
C ASP A 30 14.10 3.49 -0.84
N SER A 31 14.79 4.64 -0.71
CA SER A 31 14.27 5.81 0.01
C SER A 31 13.00 6.42 -0.57
N HIS A 32 12.65 6.12 -1.83
CA HIS A 32 11.53 6.72 -2.57
C HIS A 32 10.61 5.67 -3.20
N GLU A 33 10.35 4.58 -2.50
CA GLU A 33 9.50 3.50 -3.00
C GLU A 33 8.20 3.35 -2.22
N CYS A 34 7.15 2.92 -2.92
CA CYS A 34 5.80 2.84 -2.39
C CYS A 34 5.71 1.85 -1.23
N ARG A 35 5.32 2.36 -0.05
CA ARG A 35 5.13 1.57 1.18
C ARG A 35 3.70 1.08 1.37
N PHE A 36 2.90 0.99 0.31
CA PHE A 36 1.56 0.41 0.42
C PHE A 36 1.68 -1.11 0.59
N PRO A 37 1.05 -1.72 1.61
CA PRO A 37 1.15 -3.14 1.86
C PRO A 37 0.36 -3.92 0.81
N ILE A 38 1.02 -4.89 0.16
CA ILE A 38 0.41 -5.72 -0.88
C ILE A 38 0.41 -7.21 -0.54
N GLY A 39 1.08 -7.61 0.53
CA GLY A 39 1.07 -9.00 0.96
C GLY A 39 1.74 -9.20 2.30
N ARG A 40 1.68 -10.44 2.78
CA ARG A 40 2.42 -10.88 3.95
C ARG A 40 2.96 -12.29 3.73
N ASP A 41 4.13 -12.56 4.25
CA ASP A 41 4.72 -13.89 4.33
C ASP A 41 5.31 -14.16 5.73
N HIS A 42 6.15 -15.19 5.84
CA HIS A 42 6.83 -15.57 7.08
C HIS A 42 7.88 -14.54 7.56
N ARG A 43 8.37 -13.67 6.67
CA ARG A 43 9.37 -12.63 6.96
C ARG A 43 8.71 -11.31 7.32
N GLY A 44 7.46 -11.10 6.91
CA GLY A 44 6.64 -9.97 7.33
C GLY A 44 5.81 -9.39 6.20
N THR A 45 5.56 -8.09 6.27
CA THR A 45 4.79 -7.37 5.25
C THR A 45 5.63 -7.16 3.99
N ARG A 46 5.00 -7.33 2.84
CA ARG A 46 5.53 -7.00 1.51
C ARG A 46 4.84 -5.75 0.98
N PHE A 47 5.61 -4.88 0.37
CA PHE A 47 5.18 -3.55 -0.08
C PHE A 47 5.27 -3.42 -1.59
N CYS A 48 4.46 -2.50 -2.11
CA CYS A 48 4.32 -2.21 -3.54
C CYS A 48 5.64 -1.93 -4.28
N SER A 49 6.60 -1.28 -3.62
CA SER A 49 7.91 -0.84 -4.15
C SER A 49 7.90 0.07 -5.38
N GLU A 50 6.76 0.32 -6.01
CA GLU A 50 6.63 1.28 -7.12
C GLU A 50 7.31 2.62 -6.79
N ALA A 51 8.18 3.08 -7.68
CA ALA A 51 8.90 4.34 -7.51
C ALA A 51 7.93 5.51 -7.29
N VAL A 52 8.15 6.27 -6.22
CA VAL A 52 7.40 7.48 -5.89
C VAL A 52 8.26 8.68 -6.27
N SER A 53 7.72 9.57 -7.08
CA SER A 53 8.46 10.78 -7.44
C SER A 53 8.80 11.60 -6.19
N PRO A 54 9.98 12.25 -6.12
CA PRO A 54 10.39 13.01 -4.94
C PRO A 54 9.39 14.10 -4.54
N ALA A 55 8.74 14.74 -5.52
CA ALA A 55 7.69 15.74 -5.28
C ALA A 55 6.46 15.18 -4.55
N LEU A 56 6.22 13.88 -4.70
CA LEU A 56 5.12 13.14 -4.09
C LEU A 56 5.55 12.39 -2.83
N TRP A 57 6.85 12.22 -2.57
CA TRP A 57 7.35 11.58 -1.36
C TRP A 57 7.23 12.52 -0.16
N ARG A 58 6.33 12.17 0.77
CA ARG A 58 5.98 12.99 1.93
C ARG A 58 5.94 12.15 3.21
N PRO A 59 7.07 11.59 3.66
CA PRO A 59 7.12 10.80 4.88
C PRO A 59 6.57 11.60 6.07
N GLY A 60 5.84 10.94 6.95
CA GLY A 60 5.15 11.57 8.08
C GLY A 60 3.79 12.21 7.74
N ARG A 61 3.36 12.21 6.46
CA ARG A 61 1.98 12.52 6.08
C ARG A 61 1.19 11.24 5.82
N THR A 62 -0.11 11.27 6.10
CA THR A 62 -1.04 10.19 5.71
C THR A 62 -0.93 9.92 4.22
N ASN A 63 -0.71 8.65 3.85
CA ASN A 63 -0.51 8.21 2.46
C ASN A 63 0.69 8.89 1.75
N GLY A 64 1.60 9.50 2.52
CA GLY A 64 2.72 10.27 2.00
C GLY A 64 3.84 9.44 1.38
N CYS A 65 3.88 8.14 1.67
CA CYS A 65 4.85 7.20 1.13
C CYS A 65 4.27 6.26 0.06
N TYR A 66 3.10 6.57 -0.52
CA TYR A 66 2.42 5.71 -1.49
C TYR A 66 2.54 6.26 -2.91
N CYS A 67 2.51 5.40 -3.92
CA CYS A 67 2.45 5.82 -5.33
C CYS A 67 1.08 6.45 -5.65
N SER A 68 0.98 7.10 -6.82
CA SER A 68 -0.25 7.76 -7.27
C SER A 68 -1.44 6.80 -7.33
N PHE A 69 -1.23 5.57 -7.80
CA PHE A 69 -2.26 4.54 -7.86
C PHE A 69 -2.84 4.22 -6.48
N HIS A 70 -2.00 3.92 -5.49
CA HIS A 70 -2.45 3.57 -4.14
C HIS A 70 -3.11 4.74 -3.40
N ARG A 71 -2.69 5.98 -3.70
CA ARG A 71 -3.40 7.17 -3.21
C ARG A 71 -4.79 7.30 -3.81
N ALA A 72 -4.92 7.14 -5.12
CA ALA A 72 -6.21 7.18 -5.79
C ALA A 72 -7.13 6.05 -5.31
N TYR A 73 -6.57 4.85 -5.10
CA TYR A 73 -7.30 3.72 -4.52
C TYR A 73 -7.87 4.07 -3.15
N LEU A 74 -7.04 4.61 -2.24
CA LEU A 74 -7.49 4.99 -0.89
C LEU A 74 -8.48 6.15 -0.90
N ALA A 75 -8.33 7.12 -1.81
CA ALA A 75 -9.28 8.22 -1.96
C ALA A 75 -10.66 7.75 -2.45
N GLY A 76 -10.71 6.65 -3.21
CA GLY A 76 -11.95 6.00 -3.65
C GLY A 76 -12.53 5.02 -2.63
N CYS A 77 -11.81 4.69 -1.56
CA CYS A 77 -12.35 3.88 -0.47
C CYS A 77 -13.11 4.77 0.51
N PRO A 78 -14.38 4.47 0.83
CA PRO A 78 -15.08 5.18 1.90
C PRO A 78 -14.29 4.98 3.20
N SER A 79 -13.99 6.06 3.91
CA SER A 79 -13.40 5.96 5.25
C SER A 79 -14.36 5.17 6.13
N VAL A 80 -13.88 4.09 6.74
CA VAL A 80 -14.54 3.52 7.91
C VAL A 80 -14.32 4.51 9.05
N VAL A 81 -15.19 5.52 9.15
CA VAL A 81 -15.40 6.17 10.44
C VAL A 81 -16.05 5.10 11.30
N GLU A 82 -15.38 4.70 12.38
CA GLU A 82 -16.06 3.97 13.44
C GLU A 82 -17.18 4.88 13.93
N ASP A 83 -18.43 4.53 13.60
CA ASP A 83 -19.59 5.12 14.26
C ASP A 83 -19.45 4.74 15.74
N ALA A 84 -19.05 5.72 16.55
CA ALA A 84 -19.16 5.64 17.98
C ALA A 84 -20.65 5.64 18.33
N ALA A 85 -21.24 4.46 18.45
CA ALA A 85 -22.60 4.24 18.94
C ALA A 85 -22.61 3.20 20.06
#